data_AF-A0A5B7IBZ7-F1
#
_entry.id   AF-A0A5B7IBZ7-F1
#
_cell.length_a   1.000
_cell.length_b   1.000
_cell.length_c   1.000
_cell.angle_alpha   90.00
_cell.angle_beta   90.00
_cell.angle_gamma   90.00
#
_symmetry.space_group_name_H-M   'P 1'
#
loop_
_entity.id
_entity.type
_entity.pdbx_description
1 polymer ?
#
loop_
_entity_poly.entity_id
_entity_poly.type
_entity_poly.pdbx_seq_one_letter_code
_entity_poly.pdbx_strand_id
1 'polypeptide(L)'
;MNDLEHLMGYSPIGPRYQSIVLDAMYSLLSASPPPGRKLLVICTSKRRSVLEELGLLSAFTAVIRVPYIAHVEDVRLVLEESQAMSPDEVC
;
A
#
# COMPACT_ATOMS: atom_id res chain seq x y z
N MET A 1 -1.70 3.82 -7.15
CA MET A 1 -2.33 2.51 -7.43
C MET A 1 -2.74 1.91 -6.11
N ASN A 2 -3.97 1.40 -6.00
CA ASN A 2 -4.47 0.89 -4.75
C ASN A 2 -4.44 -0.64 -4.76
N ASP A 3 -4.16 -1.24 -3.61
CA ASP A 3 -4.21 -2.70 -3.37
C ASP A 3 -3.48 -3.49 -4.46
N LEU A 4 -2.16 -3.34 -4.53
CA LEU A 4 -1.32 -3.97 -5.58
C LEU A 4 -1.54 -5.48 -5.72
N GLU A 5 -1.82 -6.19 -4.62
CA GLU A 5 -2.11 -7.62 -4.65
C GLU A 5 -3.37 -7.93 -5.46
N HIS A 6 -4.40 -7.11 -5.32
CA HIS A 6 -5.63 -7.26 -6.09
C HIS A 6 -5.38 -6.98 -7.57
N LEU A 7 -4.61 -5.92 -7.88
CA LEU A 7 -4.28 -5.57 -9.26
C LEU A 7 -3.50 -6.70 -9.96
N MET A 8 -2.55 -7.33 -9.27
CA MET A 8 -1.79 -8.47 -9.79
C MET A 8 -2.61 -9.77 -9.83
N GLY A 9 -3.89 -9.76 -9.42
CA GLY A 9 -4.71 -10.96 -9.32
C GLY A 9 -4.16 -11.99 -8.33
N TYR A 10 -3.52 -11.52 -7.25
CA TYR A 10 -2.90 -12.40 -6.27
C TYR A 10 -3.94 -13.20 -5.47
N SER A 11 -3.76 -14.52 -5.42
CA SER A 11 -4.53 -15.42 -4.55
C SER A 11 -3.58 -16.20 -3.63
N PRO A 12 -3.78 -16.19 -2.30
CA PRO A 12 -2.93 -16.94 -1.38
C PRO A 12 -3.15 -18.46 -1.42
N ILE A 13 -4.32 -18.93 -1.86
CA ILE A 13 -4.63 -20.36 -1.96
C ILE A 13 -4.04 -20.89 -3.26
N GLY A 14 -2.97 -21.68 -3.14
CA GLY A 14 -2.14 -22.07 -4.28
C GLY A 14 -1.57 -20.80 -4.92
N PRO A 15 -0.51 -20.19 -4.35
CA PRO A 15 -0.08 -18.84 -4.66
C PRO A 15 -0.02 -18.59 -6.16
N ARG A 16 -0.92 -17.74 -6.65
CA ARG A 16 -1.07 -17.38 -8.07
C ARG A 16 -1.15 -15.88 -8.22
N TYR A 17 -0.70 -15.41 -9.36
CA TYR A 17 -0.77 -14.01 -9.81
C TYR A 17 -0.81 -13.99 -11.34
N GLN A 18 -1.20 -12.85 -11.90
CA GLN A 18 -1.21 -12.61 -13.34
C GLN A 18 0.17 -12.10 -13.76
N SER A 19 0.98 -12.96 -14.38
CA SER A 19 2.35 -12.61 -14.82
C SER A 19 2.37 -11.39 -15.73
N ILE A 20 1.43 -11.30 -16.67
CA ILE A 20 1.33 -10.14 -17.58
C ILE A 20 1.16 -8.81 -16.84
N VAL A 21 0.41 -8.80 -15.73
CA VAL A 21 0.23 -7.59 -14.93
C VAL A 21 1.49 -7.28 -14.13
N LEU A 22 2.12 -8.30 -13.55
CA LEU A 22 3.38 -8.16 -12.83
C LEU A 22 4.49 -7.60 -13.73
N ASP A 23 4.64 -8.15 -14.94
CA ASP A 23 5.62 -7.71 -15.94
C ASP A 23 5.36 -6.26 -16.37
N ALA A 24 4.08 -5.91 -16.61
CA ALA A 24 3.70 -4.54 -16.92
C ALA A 24 4.01 -3.58 -15.76
N MET A 25 3.78 -3.99 -14.52
CA MET A 25 4.14 -3.19 -13.34
C MET A 25 5.64 -2.95 -13.24
N TYR A 26 6.47 -3.98 -13.44
CA TYR A 26 7.92 -3.82 -13.46
C TYR A 26 8.38 -2.81 -14.51
N SER A 27 7.83 -2.92 -15.72
CA SER A 27 8.11 -1.99 -16.82
C SER A 27 7.73 -0.54 -16.45
N LEU A 28 6.52 -0.33 -15.92
CA LEU A 28 6.03 1.00 -15.55
C LEU A 28 6.78 1.62 -14.38
N LEU A 29 7.13 0.84 -13.36
CA LEU A 29 7.85 1.32 -12.18
C LEU A 29 9.32 1.62 -12.49
N SER A 30 9.91 0.96 -13.49
CA SER A 30 11.30 1.18 -13.91
C SER A 30 11.45 2.25 -15.00
N ALA A 31 10.34 2.71 -15.59
CA ALA A 31 10.35 3.66 -16.69
C ALA A 31 10.71 5.08 -16.21
N SER A 32 11.67 5.71 -16.89
CA SER A 32 11.96 7.13 -16.69
C SER A 32 10.86 7.99 -17.32
N PRO A 33 10.43 9.09 -16.67
CA PRO A 33 9.48 10.01 -17.27
C PRO A 33 10.09 10.68 -18.51
N PRO A 34 9.25 11.13 -19.48
CA PRO A 34 9.72 11.89 -20.63
C PRO A 34 10.50 13.14 -20.21
N PRO A 35 11.44 13.63 -21.05
CA PRO A 35 12.23 14.82 -20.76
C PRO A 35 11.36 16.01 -20.35
N GLY A 36 11.77 16.72 -19.29
CA GLY A 36 11.05 17.88 -18.76
C GLY A 36 9.82 17.54 -17.90
N ARG A 37 9.53 16.27 -17.62
CA ARG A 37 8.44 15.85 -16.73
C ARG A 37 8.96 15.13 -15.48
N LYS A 38 8.23 15.28 -14.37
CA LYS A 38 8.45 14.52 -13.14
C LYS A 38 7.31 13.53 -12.95
N LEU A 39 7.63 12.34 -12.46
CA LEU A 39 6.66 11.30 -12.14
C LEU A 39 6.82 10.90 -10.68
N LEU A 40 5.72 10.89 -9.94
CA LEU A 40 5.64 10.34 -8.60
C LEU A 40 4.62 9.20 -8.63
N VAL A 41 5.03 8.00 -8.24
CA VAL A 41 4.15 6.84 -8.15
C VAL A 41 3.96 6.49 -6.68
N ILE A 42 2.70 6.49 -6.23
CA ILE A 42 2.31 6.05 -4.90
C ILE A 42 1.48 4.79 -5.05
N CYS A 43 1.86 3.74 -4.33
CA CYS A 43 1.16 2.46 -4.32
C CYS A 43 0.82 2.04 -2.89
N THR A 44 -0.31 1.37 -2.70
CA THR A 44 -0.71 0.79 -1.42
C THR A 44 -0.74 -0.74 -1.49
N SER A 45 -0.43 -1.38 -0.37
CA SER A 45 -0.39 -2.82 -0.23
C SER A 45 -0.69 -3.19 1.22
N LYS A 46 -1.42 -4.29 1.39
CA LYS A 46 -1.72 -4.89 2.71
C LYS A 46 -0.77 -6.04 3.03
N ARG A 47 0.02 -6.50 2.05
CA ARG A 47 0.90 -7.68 2.10
C ARG A 47 2.29 -7.34 1.61
N ARG A 48 3.04 -6.62 2.43
CA ARG A 48 4.45 -6.29 2.16
C ARG A 48 5.28 -7.54 1.79
N SER A 49 5.11 -8.64 2.51
CA SER A 49 5.87 -9.88 2.28
C SER A 49 5.66 -10.44 0.87
N VAL A 50 4.44 -10.34 0.33
CA VAL A 50 4.14 -10.77 -1.04
C VAL A 50 4.88 -9.91 -2.06
N LEU A 51 4.92 -8.60 -1.87
CA LEU A 51 5.71 -7.71 -2.74
C LEU A 51 7.21 -7.99 -2.64
N GLU A 52 7.70 -8.41 -1.48
CA GLU A 52 9.10 -8.78 -1.24
C GLU A 52 9.44 -10.09 -1.97
N GLU A 53 8.62 -11.13 -1.80
CA GLU A 53 8.74 -12.42 -2.48
C GLU A 53 8.68 -12.28 -4.01
N LEU A 54 7.82 -11.40 -4.51
CA LEU A 54 7.70 -11.12 -5.93
C LEU A 54 8.82 -10.24 -6.49
N GLY A 55 9.70 -9.68 -5.64
CA GLY A 55 10.80 -8.77 -6.01
C GLY A 55 10.38 -7.32 -6.29
N LEU A 56 9.09 -6.98 -6.11
CA LEU A 56 8.55 -5.67 -6.49
C LEU A 56 9.00 -4.55 -5.55
N LEU A 57 9.31 -4.86 -4.29
CA LEU A 57 9.74 -3.84 -3.33
C LEU A 57 11.00 -3.10 -3.78
N SER A 58 11.93 -3.75 -4.50
CA SER A 58 13.15 -3.10 -4.98
C SER A 58 12.91 -2.10 -6.12
N ALA A 59 11.74 -2.12 -6.75
CA ALA A 59 11.38 -1.13 -7.78
C ALA A 59 10.95 0.22 -7.17
N PHE A 60 10.65 0.27 -5.87
CA PHE A 60 10.25 1.50 -5.20
C PHE A 60 11.43 2.20 -4.54
N THR A 61 11.51 3.53 -4.69
CA THR A 61 12.56 4.35 -4.06
C THR A 61 12.39 4.47 -2.54
N ALA A 62 11.16 4.35 -2.05
CA ALA A 62 10.85 4.41 -0.62
C ALA A 62 9.66 3.51 -0.30
N VAL A 63 9.69 2.91 0.90
CA VAL A 63 8.58 2.12 1.44
C VAL A 63 8.23 2.66 2.82
N ILE A 64 7.00 3.15 2.96
CA ILE A 64 6.51 3.73 4.22
C ILE A 64 5.60 2.70 4.90
N ARG A 65 5.93 2.34 6.13
CA ARG A 65 5.06 1.49 6.96
C ARG A 65 3.96 2.35 7.58
N VAL A 66 2.70 1.96 7.34
CA VAL A 66 1.54 2.53 8.02
C VAL A 66 1.12 1.55 9.13
N PRO A 67 1.42 1.83 10.41
CA PRO A 67 1.03 0.96 11.51
C PRO A 67 -0.47 1.03 11.77
N TYR A 68 -1.01 -0.03 12.39
CA TYR A 68 -2.34 0.03 13.01
C TYR A 68 -2.27 0.82 14.31
N ILE A 69 -3.41 1.34 14.74
CA ILE A 69 -3.56 1.90 16.09
C ILE A 69 -3.28 0.79 17.11
N ALA A 70 -2.29 1.01 17.99
CA ALA A 70 -1.79 -0.01 18.91
C ALA A 70 -2.16 0.27 20.37
N HIS A 71 -2.44 1.53 20.72
CA HIS A 71 -2.67 1.97 22.09
C HIS A 71 -4.08 2.54 22.25
N VAL A 72 -4.65 2.42 23.45
CA VAL A 72 -6.01 2.91 23.76
C VAL A 72 -6.04 4.44 23.67
N GLU A 73 -4.95 5.10 24.06
CA GLU A 73 -4.79 6.54 24.00
C GLU A 73 -4.87 7.06 22.55
N ASP A 74 -4.29 6.32 21.60
CA ASP A 74 -4.37 6.63 20.18
C ASP A 74 -5.80 6.44 19.64
N VAL A 75 -6.54 5.43 20.13
CA VAL A 75 -7.96 5.26 19.80
C VAL A 75 -8.76 6.45 20.29
N ARG A 76 -8.58 6.85 21.56
CA ARG A 76 -9.25 8.02 22.14
C ARG A 76 -8.98 9.27 21.30
N LEU A 77 -7.71 9.52 20.95
CA LEU A 77 -7.33 10.65 20.09
C LEU A 77 -8.07 10.61 18.75
N VAL A 78 -8.13 9.45 18.08
CA VAL A 78 -8.85 9.32 16.81
C VAL A 78 -10.35 9.56 16.96
N LEU A 79 -10.97 9.11 18.05
CA LEU A 79 -12.39 9.35 18.32
C LEU A 79 -12.68 10.84 18.57
N GLU A 80 -11.82 11.52 19.34
CA GLU A 80 -11.92 12.96 19.60
C GLU A 80 -11.76 13.78 18.32
N GLU A 81 -10.73 13.49 17.53
CA GLU A 81 -10.42 14.22 16.30
C GLU A 81 -11.40 13.94 15.15
N SER A 82 -11.90 12.72 15.04
CA SER A 82 -12.85 12.35 13.99
C SER A 82 -14.26 12.90 14.21
N GLN A 83 -14.58 13.34 15.43
CA GLN A 83 -15.92 13.77 15.85
C GLN A 83 -17.02 12.74 15.53
N ALA A 84 -16.64 11.45 15.45
CA ALA A 84 -17.55 10.37 15.12
C ALA A 84 -18.50 10.03 16.28
N MET A 85 -18.17 10.45 17.50
CA MET A 85 -18.90 10.19 18.73
C MET A 85 -19.09 11.49 19.52
N SER A 86 -20.13 11.54 20.35
CA SER A 86 -20.30 12.66 21.27
C SER A 86 -19.25 12.61 22.40
N PRO A 87 -18.91 13.75 23.02
CA PRO A 87 -17.88 13.80 24.07
C PRO A 87 -18.16 12.85 25.24
N ASP A 88 -19.43 12.62 25.57
CA ASP A 88 -19.84 11.74 26.67
C ASP A 88 -19.63 10.24 26.35
N GLU A 89 -19.53 9.89 25.07
CA GLU A 89 -19.30 8.51 24.63
C GLU A 89 -17.80 8.17 24.48
N VAL A 90 -16.93 9.18 24.48
CA VAL A 90 -15.47 9.02 24.43
C VAL A 90 -14.93 8.98 25.87
N CYS A 91 -15.06 7.81 26.51
CA CYS A 91 -14.55 7.56 27.87
C CYS A 91 -13.03 7.34 27.93
#